data_AF-A0A3B3UEZ7-F1
#
_entry.id   AF-A0A3B3UEZ7-F1
#
_cell.length_a   1.000
_cell.length_b   1.000
_cell.length_c   1.000
_cell.angle_alpha   90.00
_cell.angle_beta   90.00
_cell.angle_gamma   90.00
#
_symmetry.space_group_name_H-M   'P 1'
#
loop_
_entity.id
_entity.type
_entity.pdbx_description
1 polymer ?
#
loop_
_entity_poly.entity_id
_entity_poly.type
_entity_poly.pdbx_seq_one_letter_code
_entity_poly.pdbx_strand_id
1 'polypeptide(L)' 'KANANGATDRESREVSSERRKEKSRDAARCRRGKESEVFYELSKQLPIPHSTSSNLDKASVMRLTISYLRMQKLKDAYS' A
#
# COMPACT_ATOMS: atom_id res chain seq x y z
N LYS A 1 -41.41 9.32 32.31
CA LYS A 1 -41.52 9.01 30.86
C LYS A 1 -40.14 9.24 30.24
N ALA A 2 -39.46 8.20 29.77
CA ALA A 2 -38.16 8.32 29.11
C ALA A 2 -38.33 8.99 27.72
N ASN A 3 -37.47 9.95 27.40
CA ASN A 3 -37.54 10.79 26.21
C ASN A 3 -37.09 10.01 24.96
N ALA A 4 -38.03 9.66 24.09
CA ALA A 4 -37.79 8.91 22.84
C ALA A 4 -36.90 9.66 21.82
N ASN A 5 -36.71 10.98 21.99
CA ASN A 5 -35.92 11.81 21.07
C ASN A 5 -34.39 11.62 21.19
N GLY A 6 -33.90 11.02 22.28
CA GLY A 6 -32.46 10.79 22.49
C GLY A 6 -31.92 9.52 21.80
N ALA A 7 -32.80 8.58 21.43
CA ALA A 7 -32.41 7.33 20.79
C ALA A 7 -32.13 7.52 19.29
N THR A 8 -32.94 8.33 18.60
CA THR A 8 -32.85 8.56 17.15
C THR A 8 -31.63 9.40 16.73
N ASP A 9 -31.19 10.34 17.58
CA ASP A 9 -29.97 11.13 17.36
C ASP A 9 -28.69 10.29 17.55
N ARG A 10 -28.68 9.36 18.52
CA ARG A 10 -27.56 8.43 18.69
C ARG A 10 -27.41 7.49 17.51
N GLU A 11 -28.51 6.90 17.06
CA GLU A 11 -28.53 6.01 15.89
C GLU A 11 -28.06 6.74 14.61
N SER A 12 -28.52 7.98 14.40
CA SER A 12 -28.08 8.81 13.27
C SER A 12 -26.57 9.12 13.31
N ARG A 13 -26.01 9.37 14.50
CA ARG A 13 -24.57 9.60 14.68
C ARG A 13 -23.76 8.32 14.50
N GLU A 14 -24.27 7.17 14.91
CA GLU A 14 -23.62 5.86 14.70
C GLU A 14 -23.55 5.51 13.21
N VAL A 15 -24.65 5.66 12.47
CA VAL A 15 -24.68 5.45 11.01
C VAL A 15 -23.72 6.41 10.29
N SER A 16 -23.66 7.68 10.71
CA SER A 16 -22.70 8.66 10.19
C SER A 16 -21.24 8.26 10.48
N SER A 17 -20.96 7.79 11.70
CA SER A 17 -19.63 7.29 12.11
C SER A 17 -19.22 6.06 11.30
N GLU A 18 -20.14 5.12 11.09
CA GLU A 18 -19.91 3.91 10.31
C GLU A 18 -19.57 4.22 8.85
N ARG A 19 -20.34 5.12 8.21
CA ARG A 19 -20.03 5.60 6.85
C ARG A 19 -18.66 6.27 6.75
N ARG A 20 -18.24 7.03 7.76
CA ARG A 20 -16.89 7.65 7.80
C ARG A 20 -15.80 6.58 7.96
N LYS A 21 -16.01 5.60 8.83
CA LYS A 21 -15.09 4.47 9.03
C LYS A 21 -14.95 3.65 7.75
N GLU A 22 -16.05 3.39 7.05
CA GLU A 22 -16.04 2.69 5.77
C GLU A 22 -15.24 3.44 4.71
N LYS A 23 -15.47 4.74 4.53
CA LYS A 23 -14.68 5.57 3.60
C LYS A 23 -13.18 5.56 3.94
N SER A 24 -12.83 5.65 5.23
CA SER A 24 -11.43 5.55 5.67
C SER A 24 -10.82 4.19 5.35
N ARG A 25 -11.58 3.11 5.58
CA ARG A 25 -11.17 1.73 5.28
C ARG A 25 -10.93 1.54 3.79
N ASP A 26 -11.81 2.04 2.94
CA ASP A 26 -11.66 1.94 1.49
C ASP A 26 -10.49 2.79 0.98
N ALA A 27 -10.29 4.00 1.55
CA ALA A 27 -9.11 4.80 1.26
C ALA A 27 -7.81 4.08 1.65
N ALA A 28 -7.77 3.42 2.82
CA ALA A 28 -6.62 2.63 3.26
C ALA A 28 -6.38 1.40 2.37
N ARG A 29 -7.45 0.71 1.95
CA ARG A 29 -7.38 -0.41 1.00
C ARG A 29 -6.85 0.06 -0.36
N CYS A 30 -7.35 1.16 -0.90
CA CYS A 30 -6.88 1.74 -2.15
C CYS A 30 -5.39 2.09 -2.08
N ARG A 31 -4.93 2.73 -1.00
CA ARG A 31 -3.50 3.03 -0.81
C ARG A 31 -2.65 1.76 -0.78
N ARG A 32 -3.07 0.74 -0.02
CA ARG A 32 -2.36 -0.55 0.05
C ARG A 32 -2.32 -1.28 -1.30
N GLY A 33 -3.41 -1.23 -2.07
CA GLY A 33 -3.47 -1.80 -3.42
C GLY A 33 -2.48 -1.14 -4.36
N LYS A 34 -2.48 0.20 -4.42
CA LYS A 34 -1.53 0.99 -5.22
C LYS A 34 -0.08 0.72 -4.82
N GLU A 35 0.19 0.65 -3.51
CA GLU A 35 1.53 0.34 -3.01
C GLU A 35 2.00 -1.04 -3.50
N SER A 36 1.15 -2.07 -3.40
CA SER A 36 1.47 -3.42 -3.88
C SER A 36 1.69 -3.47 -5.40
N GLU A 37 0.90 -2.72 -6.18
CA GLU A 37 1.09 -2.60 -7.63
C GLU A 37 2.44 -1.95 -7.97
N VAL A 38 2.80 -0.86 -7.28
CA VAL A 38 4.11 -0.20 -7.46
C VAL A 38 5.26 -1.15 -7.12
N PHE A 39 5.17 -1.92 -6.03
CA PHE A 39 6.19 -2.91 -5.68
C PHE A 39 6.32 -4.04 -6.71
N TYR A 40 5.19 -4.49 -7.25
CA TYR A 40 5.17 -5.51 -8.29
C TYR A 40 5.81 -5.01 -9.59
N GLU A 41 5.46 -3.81 -10.03
CA GLU A 41 6.09 -3.22 -11.22
C GLU A 41 7.58 -2.94 -11.00
N LEU A 42 7.97 -2.49 -9.79
CA LEU A 42 9.39 -2.32 -9.45
C LEU A 42 10.16 -3.65 -9.51
N SER A 43 9.59 -4.75 -9.02
CA SER A 43 10.26 -6.06 -9.07
C SER A 43 10.43 -6.58 -10.50
N LYS A 44 9.55 -6.21 -11.43
CA LYS A 44 9.68 -6.51 -12.86
C LYS A 44 10.80 -5.74 -13.56
N GLN A 45 11.25 -4.61 -13.00
CA GLN A 45 12.36 -3.83 -13.56
C GLN A 45 13.75 -4.35 -13.12
N LEU A 46 13.80 -5.24 -12.12
CA LEU A 46 15.07 -5.81 -11.67
C LEU A 46 15.67 -6.74 -12.73
N PRO A 47 17.01 -6.78 -12.89
CA PRO A 47 17.68 -7.64 -13.87
C PRO A 47 17.76 -9.11 -13.39
N ILE A 48 16.62 -9.69 -13.04
CA ILE A 48 16.46 -11.09 -12.62
C ILE A 48 15.21 -11.68 -13.29
N PRO A 49 15.13 -13.01 -13.47
CA PRO A 49 13.95 -13.64 -14.06
C PRO A 49 12.66 -13.32 -13.28
N HIS A 50 11.56 -13.08 -13.99
CA HIS A 50 10.28 -12.74 -13.36
C HIS A 50 9.77 -13.83 -12.41
N SER A 51 10.04 -15.11 -12.70
CA SER A 51 9.73 -16.24 -11.82
C SER A 51 10.37 -16.12 -10.44
N THR A 52 11.52 -15.44 -10.33
CA THR A 52 12.17 -15.13 -9.06
C THR A 52 11.64 -13.82 -8.47
N SER A 53 11.51 -12.77 -9.29
CA SER A 53 11.12 -11.45 -8.79
C SER A 53 9.68 -11.35 -8.31
N SER A 54 8.77 -12.18 -8.85
CA SER A 54 7.37 -12.26 -8.43
C SER A 54 7.18 -12.83 -7.02
N ASN A 55 8.16 -13.59 -6.52
CA ASN A 55 8.13 -14.23 -5.21
C ASN A 55 8.85 -13.42 -4.12
N LEU A 56 9.35 -12.22 -4.45
CA LEU A 56 10.05 -11.38 -3.49
C LEU A 56 9.07 -10.64 -2.57
N ASP A 57 9.42 -10.57 -1.28
CA ASP A 57 8.78 -9.64 -0.37
C ASP A 57 9.18 -8.18 -0.67
N LYS A 58 8.39 -7.22 -0.17
CA LYS A 58 8.62 -5.78 -0.40
C LYS A 58 10.00 -5.29 0.06
N ALA A 59 10.50 -5.80 1.18
CA ALA A 59 11.81 -5.38 1.70
C ALA A 59 12.95 -5.92 0.84
N SER A 60 12.82 -7.14 0.33
CA SER A 60 13.75 -7.76 -0.62
C SER A 60 13.76 -7.00 -1.95
N VAL A 61 12.61 -6.59 -2.48
CA VAL A 61 12.52 -5.72 -3.67
C VAL A 61 13.26 -4.39 -3.44
N MET A 62 13.06 -3.73 -2.29
CA MET A 62 13.79 -2.50 -1.96
C MET A 62 15.31 -2.71 -1.89
N ARG A 63 15.75 -3.75 -1.17
CA ARG A 63 17.18 -4.05 -1.00
C ARG A 63 17.85 -4.30 -2.35
N LEU A 64 17.25 -5.12 -3.21
CA LEU A 64 17.79 -5.41 -4.54
C LEU A 64 17.80 -4.18 -5.44
N THR A 65 16.74 -3.38 -5.43
CA THR A 65 16.66 -2.12 -6.21
C THR A 65 17.79 -1.17 -5.81
N ILE A 66 17.99 -0.94 -4.52
CA ILE A 66 19.04 -0.04 -4.02
C ILE A 66 20.42 -0.57 -4.41
N SER A 67 20.67 -1.87 -4.23
CA SER A 67 21.94 -2.50 -4.62
C SER A 67 22.19 -2.38 -6.11
N TYR A 68 21.19 -2.62 -6.95
CA TYR A 68 21.29 -2.50 -8.39
C TYR A 68 21.64 -1.07 -8.83
N LEU A 69 20.96 -0.05 -8.30
CA LEU A 69 21.26 1.35 -8.60
C LEU A 69 22.67 1.76 -8.17
N ARG A 70 23.16 1.26 -7.03
CA ARG A 70 24.54 1.51 -6.57
C ARG A 70 25.58 0.85 -7.48
N MET A 71 25.32 -0.39 -7.91
CA MET A 71 26.20 -1.09 -8.85
C MET A 71 26.26 -0.41 -10.21
N GLN A 72 25.13 0.09 -10.72
CA GLN A 72 25.10 0.81 -11.99
C GLN A 72 25.95 2.08 -11.92
N LYS A 73 25.81 2.89 -10.86
CA LYS A 73 26.66 4.06 -10.64
C LYS A 73 28.15 3.71 -10.55
N LEU A 74 28.48 2.60 -9.90
CA LEU A 74 29.86 2.13 -9.81
C LEU A 74 30.40 1.75 -11.18
N LYS A 75 29.61 1.02 -11.98
CA LYS A 75 29.95 0.66 -13.36
C LYS A 75 30.16 1.90 -14.22
N ASP A 76 29.26 2.88 -14.13
CA ASP A 76 29.34 4.13 -14.90
C ASP A 76 30.58 4.95 -14.52
N ALA A 77 31.06 4.86 -13.27
CA ALA A 77 32.28 5.54 -12.82
C ALA A 77 33.58 4.88 -13.30
N TYR A 78 33.54 3.60 -13.70
CA TYR A 78 34.69 2.85 -14.21
C TYR A 78 34.62 2.59 -15.73
N SER A 79 33.57 3.06 -16.40
CA SER A 79 33.38 2.98 -17.84
C SER A 79 33.80 4.28 -18.52
#